data_AF-A0A536JVV7-F1
#
_entry.id   AF-A0A536JVV7-F1
#
_cell.length_a   1.000
_cell.length_b   1.000
_cell.length_c   1.000
_cell.angle_alpha   90.00
_cell.angle_beta   90.00
_cell.angle_gamma   90.00
#
_symmetry.space_group_name_H-M   'P 1'
#
loop_
_entity.id
_entity.type
_entity.pdbx_description
1 polymer ?
#
loop_
_entity_poly.entity_id
_entity_poly.type
_entity_poly.pdbx_seq_one_letter_code
_entity_poly.pdbx_strand_id
1 'polypeptide(L)'
;MMPNDCGWKAVDGFESFADYERVRGSINDQIKAGLAEERRVAKPYSGLETLAERWYRCRASGQIWRLIAPDPPFPGVFEPV
;
A
#
# COMPACT_ATOMS: atom_id res chain seq x y z
N MET A 1 -10.15 -9.36 9.58
CA MET A 1 -8.79 -9.56 9.03
C MET A 1 -7.79 -9.13 10.10
N MET A 2 -6.80 -9.97 10.42
CA MET A 2 -5.81 -9.63 11.46
C MET A 2 -4.81 -8.60 10.92
N PRO A 3 -4.51 -7.52 11.67
CA PRO A 3 -3.45 -6.60 11.29
C PRO A 3 -2.11 -7.33 11.28
N ASN A 4 -1.21 -6.95 10.37
CA ASN A 4 0.17 -7.43 10.45
C ASN A 4 0.92 -6.80 11.65
N ASP A 5 2.18 -7.17 11.86
CA ASP A 5 3.03 -6.57 12.91
C ASP A 5 3.30 -5.07 12.71
N CYS A 6 3.01 -4.53 11.53
CA CYS A 6 3.01 -3.09 11.23
C CYS A 6 1.63 -2.43 11.39
N GLY A 7 0.61 -3.16 11.88
CA GLY A 7 -0.74 -2.66 12.08
C GLY A 7 -1.56 -2.45 10.80
N TRP A 8 -1.07 -2.90 9.64
CA TRP A 8 -1.72 -2.71 8.34
C TRP A 8 -2.98 -3.57 8.21
N LYS A 9 -4.02 -2.98 7.63
CA LYS A 9 -5.32 -3.62 7.39
C LYS A 9 -5.62 -3.55 5.90
N ALA A 10 -6.11 -4.63 5.31
CA ALA A 10 -6.48 -4.56 3.91
C ALA A 10 -7.66 -3.62 3.70
N VAL A 11 -7.61 -2.90 2.58
CA VAL A 11 -8.63 -1.98 2.13
C VAL A 11 -8.99 -2.39 0.71
N ASP A 12 -10.23 -2.85 0.53
CA ASP A 12 -10.79 -3.23 -0.77
C ASP A 12 -11.69 -2.08 -1.26
N GLY A 13 -11.05 -1.09 -1.87
CA GLY A 13 -11.69 0.16 -2.27
C GLY A 13 -11.60 1.27 -1.23
N PHE A 14 -11.07 2.42 -1.65
CA PHE A 14 -11.12 3.66 -0.91
C PHE A 14 -12.40 4.43 -1.27
N GLU A 15 -13.12 4.92 -0.26
CA GLU A 15 -14.30 5.78 -0.46
C GLU A 15 -13.92 7.15 -1.03
N SER A 16 -12.69 7.59 -0.77
CA SER A 16 -12.17 8.86 -1.26
C SER A 16 -10.65 8.84 -1.45
N PHE A 17 -10.14 9.75 -2.27
CA PHE A 17 -8.69 9.98 -2.39
C PHE A 17 -8.05 10.38 -1.04
N ALA A 18 -8.81 11.01 -0.15
CA ALA A 18 -8.34 11.37 1.19
C ALA A 18 -8.08 10.14 2.07
N ASP A 19 -8.85 9.06 1.92
CA ASP A 19 -8.62 7.82 2.66
C ASP A 19 -7.36 7.10 2.18
N TYR A 20 -7.13 7.11 0.86
CA TYR A 20 -5.88 6.65 0.27
C TYR A 20 -4.66 7.42 0.83
N GLU A 21 -4.72 8.76 0.84
CA GLU A 21 -3.64 9.59 1.38
C GLU A 21 -3.43 9.36 2.89
N ARG A 22 -4.49 9.09 3.66
CA ARG A 22 -4.37 8.75 5.08
C ARG A 22 -3.59 7.44 5.30
N VAL A 23 -3.91 6.40 4.53
CA VAL A 23 -3.19 5.12 4.60
C VAL A 23 -1.75 5.29 4.16
N ARG A 24 -1.52 5.98 3.04
CA ARG A 24 -0.18 6.31 2.53
C ARG A 24 0.64 7.10 3.55
N GLY A 25 0.04 8.10 4.20
CA GLY A 25 0.67 8.90 5.25
C GLY A 25 1.10 8.04 6.44
N SER A 26 0.21 7.16 6.92
CA SER A 26 0.53 6.24 8.02
C SER A 26 1.69 5.30 7.69
N ILE A 27 1.75 4.79 6.46
CA ILE A 27 2.86 3.92 6.02
C ILE A 27 4.16 4.72 5.92
N ASN A 28 4.12 5.94 5.41
CA ASN A 28 5.28 6.82 5.33
C ASN A 28 5.86 7.14 6.70
N ASP A 29 5.02 7.35 7.70
CA ASP A 29 5.49 7.59 9.07
C ASP A 29 6.15 6.34 9.67
N GLN A 30 5.66 5.14 9.33
CA GLN A 30 6.33 3.89 9.69
C GLN A 30 7.66 3.69 8.95
N ILE A 31 7.77 4.13 7.70
CA ILE A 31 9.04 4.12 6.97
C ILE A 31 10.05 5.05 7.63
N LYS A 32 9.64 6.28 7.99
CA LYS A 32 10.49 7.23 8.72
C LYS A 32 10.92 6.69 10.09
N ALA A 33 10.04 5.95 10.76
CA ALA A 33 10.34 5.28 12.02
C ALA A 33 11.21 4.01 11.87
N GLY A 34 11.54 3.60 10.64
CA GLY A 34 12.34 2.40 10.38
C GLY A 34 11.58 1.08 10.62
N LEU A 35 10.25 1.11 10.67
CA LEU A 35 9.39 -0.07 10.83
C LEU A 35 9.01 -0.71 9.49
N ALA A 36 8.99 0.08 8.42
CA ALA A 36 8.68 -0.35 7.07
C ALA A 36 9.72 0.17 6.06
N GLU A 37 9.68 -0.35 4.84
CA GLU A 37 10.46 0.17 3.71
C GLU A 37 9.61 0.22 2.45
N GLU A 38 9.72 1.30 1.67
CA GLU A 38 9.14 1.37 0.33
C GLU A 38 10.00 0.53 -0.63
N ARG A 39 9.34 -0.32 -1.40
CA ARG A 39 9.93 -1.10 -2.48
C ARG A 39 9.47 -0.51 -3.80
N ARG A 40 10.43 -0.18 -4.67
CA ARG A 40 10.12 0.11 -6.06
C ARG A 40 9.52 -1.14 -6.71
N VAL A 41 8.39 -0.97 -7.40
CA VAL A 41 7.75 -2.03 -8.18
C VAL A 41 8.75 -2.52 -9.22
N ALA A 42 9.30 -3.72 -9.02
CA ALA A 42 10.31 -4.28 -9.93
C ALA A 42 9.69 -4.75 -11.26
N LYS A 43 8.37 -4.99 -11.27
CA LYS A 43 7.60 -5.41 -12.44
C LYS A 43 6.12 -5.03 -12.23
N PRO A 44 5.57 -4.00 -12.91
CA PRO A 44 4.17 -3.65 -12.76
C PRO A 44 3.26 -4.82 -13.17
N TYR A 45 2.21 -5.06 -12.38
CA TYR A 45 1.24 -6.10 -12.67
C TYR A 45 0.33 -5.58 -13.78
N SER A 46 0.52 -6.08 -15.01
CA SER A 46 0.03 -5.55 -16.30
C SER A 46 0.89 -4.42 -16.85
N GLY A 47 1.11 -4.38 -18.17
CA GLY A 47 1.81 -3.30 -18.87
C GLY A 47 1.10 -1.94 -18.84
N LEU A 48 0.34 -1.66 -17.78
CA LEU A 48 -0.23 -0.36 -17.47
C LEU A 48 0.79 0.41 -16.64
N GLU A 49 1.68 1.14 -17.31
CA GLU A 49 2.58 2.12 -16.68
C GLU A 49 1.83 3.23 -15.91
N THR A 50 0.50 3.25 -15.99
CA THR A 50 -0.37 4.32 -15.49
C THR A 50 -0.94 4.08 -14.10
N LEU A 51 -0.92 2.85 -13.57
CA LEU A 51 -1.38 2.60 -12.20
C LEU A 51 -0.24 2.94 -11.24
N ALA A 52 -0.47 3.94 -10.39
CA ALA A 52 0.46 4.38 -9.35
C ALA A 52 0.56 3.34 -8.21
N GLU A 53 1.03 2.15 -8.56
CA GLU A 53 1.27 1.03 -7.66
C GLU A 53 2.53 1.29 -6.83
N ARG A 54 2.41 1.13 -5.52
CA ARG A 54 3.52 1.25 -4.56
C ARG A 54 3.56 0.04 -3.67
N TRP A 55 4.74 -0.53 -3.47
CA TRP A 55 4.92 -1.69 -2.62
C TRP A 55 5.62 -1.27 -1.33
N TYR A 56 5.19 -1.86 -0.23
CA TYR A 56 5.75 -1.63 1.08
C TYR A 56 6.06 -2.95 1.74
N ARG A 57 7.19 -3.02 2.43
CA ARG A 57 7.56 -4.19 3.22
C ARG A 57 7.58 -3.82 4.69
N CYS A 58 6.83 -4.56 5.49
CA CYS A 58 6.94 -4.50 6.94
C CYS A 58 8.25 -5.17 7.37
N ARG A 59 9.11 -4.48 8.13
CA ARG A 59 10.39 -5.05 8.57
C ARG A 59 10.23 -6.07 9.69
N ALA A 60 9.20 -5.93 10.52
CA ALA A 60 8.91 -6.86 11.61
C ALA A 60 8.47 -8.24 11.11
N SER A 61 7.44 -8.28 10.25
CA SER A 61 6.91 -9.54 9.71
C SER A 61 7.55 -9.99 8.40
N GLY A 62 8.28 -9.10 7.71
CA GLY A 62 8.81 -9.32 6.38
C GLY A 62 7.75 -9.28 5.25
N GLN A 63 6.47 -9.14 5.58
CA GLN A 63 5.36 -9.16 4.62
C GLN A 63 5.40 -7.96 3.68
N ILE A 64 5.03 -8.21 2.43
CA ILE A 64 4.94 -7.19 1.38
C ILE A 64 3.48 -6.88 1.13
N TRP A 65 3.18 -5.60 0.99
CA TRP A 65 1.84 -5.10 0.74
C TRP A 65 1.89 -4.14 -0.43
N ARG A 66 0.88 -4.21 -1.30
CA ARG A 66 0.71 -3.27 -2.40
C ARG A 66 -0.36 -2.26 -2.06
N LEU A 67 -0.09 -1.01 -2.41
CA LEU A 67 -1.04 0.09 -2.37
C LEU A 67 -1.22 0.59 -3.80
N ILE A 68 -2.46 0.59 -4.27
CA ILE A 68 -2.84 1.10 -5.59
C ILE A 68 -3.78 2.28 -5.36
N ALA A 69 -3.47 3.42 -5.98
CA ALA A 69 -4.30 4.60 -5.91
C ALA A 69 -5.68 4.36 -6.56
N PRO A 70 -6.74 5.03 -6.07
CA PRO A 70 -8.03 5.04 -6.76
C PRO A 70 -7.91 5.74 -8.11
N ASP A 71 -8.42 5.09 -9.17
CA ASP A 71 -8.48 5.60 -10.55
C ASP A 71 -9.80 5.12 -11.19
N PRO A 72 -10.85 5.97 -11.25
CA PRO A 72 -12.19 5.52 -11.63
C PRO A 72 -12.23 4.70 -12.94
N PRO A 73 -12.92 3.55 -12.96
CA PRO A 73 -13.83 3.02 -11.94
C PRO A 73 -13.16 2.20 -10.83
N PHE A 74 -11.83 2.11 -10.80
CA PHE A 74 -11.09 1.37 -9.80
C PHE A 74 -11.00 2.14 -8.47
N PRO A 75 -11.51 1.60 -7.36
CA PRO A 75 -11.57 2.33 -6.10
C PRO A 75 -10.22 2.33 -5.36
N GLY A 76 -9.15 1.75 -5.92
CA GLY A 76 -7.88 1.58 -5.22
C GLY A 76 -7.90 0.37 -4.29
N VAL A 77 -6.73 -0.12 -3.89
CA VAL A 77 -6.63 -1.27 -2.99
C VAL A 77 -5.37 -1.16 -2.13
N PHE A 78 -5.45 -1.67 -0.90
CA PHE A 78 -4.28 -1.93 -0.07
C PHE A 78 -4.37 -3.37 0.46
N GLU A 79 -3.43 -4.22 0.07
CA GLU A 79 -3.50 -5.64 0.41
C GLU A 79 -2.13 -6.32 0.41
N PRO A 80 -1.96 -7.46 1.12
CA PRO A 80 -0.74 -8.25 1.05
C PRO A 80 -0.51 -8.83 -0.36
N VAL A 81 0.76 -8.96 -0.75
CA VAL A 81 1.23 -9.62 -1.98
C VAL A 81 1.73 -11.03 -1.69
#